data_AF-A0AA45G645-F1
#
_entry.id   AF-A0AA45G645-F1
#
_cell.length_a   1.000
_cell.length_b   1.000
_cell.length_c   1.000
_cell.angle_alpha   90.00
_cell.angle_beta   90.00
_cell.angle_gamma   90.00
#
_symmetry.space_group_name_H-M   'P 1'
#
loop_
_entity.id
_entity.type
_entity.pdbx_description
1 polymer ?
#
loop_
_entity_poly.entity_id
_entity_poly.type
_entity_poly.pdbx_seq_one_letter_code
_entity_poly.pdbx_strand_id
1 'polypeptide(L)'
;MSQTRQPRRHRPALIALTLVAALTCLGLAYWQWTRFESAAGTFQNLGYALQWPAFAAAVIYAYRRFVVLESDPEEKAKLEARLRASTEIPDDLLPQRPTLPSVDAVRDDLAGRPTDDDELASYNAYLKQLNDTDANDADRMSP
;
A
#
# COMPACT_ATOMS: atom_id res chain seq x y z
N MET A 1 -35.63 -0.03 -23.98
CA MET A 1 -34.32 -0.48 -24.48
C MET A 1 -33.48 0.74 -24.85
N SER A 2 -32.63 1.20 -23.95
CA SER A 2 -31.70 2.29 -24.24
C SER A 2 -30.52 2.22 -23.27
N GLN A 3 -29.59 1.29 -23.52
CA GLN A 3 -28.25 1.41 -22.97
C GLN A 3 -27.52 2.49 -23.78
N THR A 4 -27.38 3.69 -23.20
CA THR A 4 -26.46 4.71 -23.71
C THR A 4 -25.04 4.21 -23.55
N ARG A 5 -24.43 3.78 -24.65
CA ARG A 5 -23.03 3.37 -24.74
C ARG A 5 -22.14 4.59 -24.44
N GLN A 6 -21.68 4.71 -23.20
CA GLN A 6 -20.71 5.75 -22.80
C GLN A 6 -19.49 5.72 -23.74
N PRO A 7 -19.07 6.88 -24.30
CA PRO A 7 -18.06 6.90 -25.36
C PRO A 7 -16.65 6.69 -24.78
N ARG A 8 -15.81 5.97 -25.53
CA ARG A 8 -14.39 5.63 -25.28
C ARG A 8 -13.42 6.84 -25.15
N ARG A 9 -13.87 7.98 -24.66
CA ARG A 9 -13.17 9.28 -24.69
C ARG A 9 -12.00 9.40 -23.71
N HIS A 10 -11.92 8.55 -22.68
CA HIS A 10 -10.88 8.67 -21.65
C HIS A 10 -9.49 8.17 -22.10
N ARG A 11 -9.42 7.28 -23.09
CA ARG A 11 -8.15 6.70 -23.57
C ARG A 11 -7.15 7.73 -24.13
N PRO A 12 -7.53 8.61 -25.08
CA PRO A 12 -6.59 9.62 -25.59
C PRO A 12 -6.17 10.61 -24.52
N ALA A 13 -7.07 10.97 -23.59
CA ALA A 13 -6.75 11.86 -22.48
C ALA A 13 -5.70 11.26 -21.54
N LEU A 14 -5.83 9.98 -21.20
CA LEU A 14 -4.84 9.27 -20.38
C LEU A 14 -3.50 9.12 -21.11
N ILE A 15 -3.50 8.83 -22.41
CA ILE A 15 -2.26 8.79 -23.22
C ILE A 15 -1.55 10.15 -23.17
N ALA A 16 -2.27 11.23 -23.45
CA ALA A 16 -1.72 12.58 -23.43
C ALA A 16 -1.16 12.91 -22.04
N LEU A 17 -1.92 12.60 -20.97
CA LEU A 17 -1.47 12.79 -19.59
C LEU A 17 -0.18 12.02 -19.29
N THR A 18 -0.11 10.73 -19.66
CA THR A 18 1.08 9.90 -19.46
C THR A 18 2.30 10.46 -20.21
N LEU A 19 2.11 10.90 -21.45
CA LEU A 19 3.19 11.50 -22.25
C LEU A 19 3.68 12.82 -21.63
N VAL A 20 2.77 13.70 -21.24
CA VAL A 20 3.12 14.98 -20.58
C VAL A 20 3.87 14.74 -19.28
N ALA A 21 3.41 13.79 -18.46
CA ALA A 21 4.08 13.43 -17.21
C ALA A 21 5.48 12.83 -17.45
N ALA A 22 5.61 11.92 -18.42
CA ALA A 22 6.90 11.33 -18.78
C ALA A 22 7.89 12.37 -19.33
N LEU A 23 7.44 13.26 -20.21
CA LEU A 23 8.26 14.35 -20.75
C LEU A 23 8.69 15.32 -19.65
N THR A 24 7.80 15.66 -18.71
CA THR A 24 8.14 16.48 -17.53
C THR A 24 9.25 15.83 -16.71
N CYS A 25 9.13 14.52 -16.43
CA CYS A 25 10.16 13.79 -15.70
C CYS A 25 11.51 13.79 -16.44
N LEU A 26 11.51 13.55 -17.75
CA LEU A 26 12.76 13.57 -18.55
C LEU A 26 13.36 14.99 -18.64
N GLY A 27 12.53 16.02 -18.70
CA GLY A 27 13.00 17.41 -18.63
C GLY A 27 13.67 17.74 -17.30
N LEU A 28 13.09 17.28 -16.19
CA LEU A 28 13.70 17.40 -14.85
C LEU A 28 15.00 16.59 -14.74
N ALA A 29 15.04 15.39 -15.31
CA ALA A 29 16.25 14.55 -15.38
C ALA A 29 17.39 15.28 -16.10
N TYR A 30 17.09 15.84 -17.28
CA TYR A 30 18.04 16.62 -18.07
C TYR A 30 18.54 17.84 -17.29
N TRP A 31 17.63 18.58 -16.65
CA TRP A 31 18.01 19.72 -15.83
C TRP A 31 18.94 19.30 -14.67
N GLN A 32 18.62 18.19 -13.97
CA GLN A 32 19.47 17.68 -12.91
C GLN A 32 20.84 17.19 -13.41
N TRP A 33 20.89 16.58 -14.59
CA TRP A 33 22.14 16.19 -15.24
C TRP A 33 23.04 17.40 -15.48
N THR A 34 22.51 18.48 -16.05
CA THR A 34 23.28 19.72 -16.26
C THR A 34 23.76 20.36 -14.95
N ARG A 35 23.00 20.19 -13.85
CA ARG A 35 23.40 20.64 -12.51
C ARG A 35 24.48 19.75 -11.89
N PHE A 36 24.49 18.47 -12.19
CA PHE A 36 25.57 17.56 -11.79
C PHE A 36 26.89 17.87 -12.51
N GLU A 37 26.86 18.22 -13.80
CA GLU A 37 28.07 18.58 -14.57
C GLU A 37 28.66 19.96 -14.19
N SER A 38 27.90 20.80 -13.49
CA SER A 38 28.36 22.11 -13.06
C SER A 38 29.43 22.01 -11.95
N ALA A 39 30.27 23.05 -11.77
CA ALA A 39 31.33 23.09 -10.76
C ALA A 39 30.83 22.95 -9.28
N ALA A 40 29.52 23.07 -9.05
CA ALA A 40 28.85 22.85 -7.78
C ALA A 40 28.01 21.55 -7.74
N GLY A 41 28.25 20.62 -8.66
CA GLY A 41 27.52 19.37 -8.78
C GLY A 41 27.79 18.42 -7.61
N THR A 42 26.73 17.79 -7.09
CA THR A 42 26.81 16.79 -6.02
C THR A 42 26.33 15.44 -6.51
N PHE A 43 26.76 14.35 -5.86
CA PHE A 43 26.27 13.00 -6.16
C PHE A 43 24.75 12.85 -5.96
N GLN A 44 24.14 13.70 -5.13
CA GLN A 44 22.70 13.75 -4.94
C GLN A 44 21.97 14.22 -6.21
N ASN A 45 22.52 15.19 -6.96
CA ASN A 45 21.97 15.63 -8.24
C ASN A 45 21.97 14.50 -9.27
N LEU A 46 23.04 13.69 -9.30
CA LEU A 46 23.10 12.50 -10.15
C LEU A 46 22.03 11.48 -9.78
N GLY A 47 21.83 11.24 -8.48
CA GLY A 47 20.74 10.42 -7.97
C GLY A 47 19.39 10.89 -8.49
N TYR A 48 19.10 12.20 -8.41
CA TYR A 48 17.87 12.76 -8.97
C TYR A 48 17.79 12.67 -10.49
N ALA A 49 18.90 12.90 -11.21
CA ALA A 49 18.96 12.76 -12.66
C ALA A 49 18.62 11.34 -13.12
N LEU A 50 18.94 10.31 -12.32
CA LEU A 50 18.58 8.91 -12.58
C LEU A 50 17.22 8.51 -12.00
N GLN A 51 16.77 9.15 -10.93
CA GLN A 51 15.47 8.92 -10.30
C GLN A 51 14.32 9.39 -11.20
N TRP A 52 14.44 10.56 -11.84
CA TRP A 52 13.37 11.10 -12.69
C TRP A 52 13.05 10.20 -13.91
N PRO A 53 14.02 9.63 -14.64
CA PRO A 53 13.76 8.62 -15.66
C PRO A 53 13.07 7.37 -15.13
N ALA A 54 13.42 6.90 -13.93
CA ALA A 54 12.74 5.77 -13.30
C ALA A 54 11.25 6.07 -13.05
N PHE A 55 10.93 7.29 -12.62
CA PHE A 55 9.54 7.74 -12.52
C PHE A 55 8.83 7.85 -13.87
N ALA A 56 9.51 8.33 -14.92
CA ALA A 56 8.94 8.34 -16.27
C ALA A 56 8.55 6.91 -16.72
N ALA A 57 9.44 5.93 -16.48
CA ALA A 57 9.16 4.53 -16.76
C ALA A 57 8.00 3.98 -15.92
N ALA A 58 7.93 4.33 -14.63
CA ALA A 58 6.83 3.93 -13.75
C ALA A 58 5.47 4.49 -14.22
N VAL A 59 5.42 5.74 -14.68
CA VAL A 59 4.20 6.36 -15.22
C VAL A 59 3.74 5.66 -16.50
N ILE A 60 4.65 5.36 -17.42
CA ILE A 60 4.34 4.59 -18.64
C ILE A 60 3.86 3.18 -18.27
N TYR A 61 4.52 2.54 -17.31
CA TYR A 61 4.14 1.22 -16.82
C TYR A 61 2.72 1.24 -16.21
N ALA A 62 2.39 2.23 -15.40
CA ALA A 62 1.06 2.40 -14.83
C ALA A 62 -0.02 2.55 -15.91
N TYR A 63 0.25 3.35 -16.95
CA TYR A 63 -0.65 3.46 -18.11
C TYR A 63 -0.82 2.12 -18.82
N ARG A 64 0.27 1.39 -19.10
CA ARG A 64 0.20 0.06 -19.72
C ARG A 64 -0.62 -0.90 -18.86
N ARG A 65 -0.38 -0.93 -17.55
CA ARG A 65 -1.12 -1.78 -16.60
C ARG A 65 -2.60 -1.44 -16.60
N PHE A 66 -2.94 -0.15 -16.58
CA PHE A 66 -4.31 0.34 -16.65
C PHE A 66 -5.00 -0.09 -17.95
N VAL A 67 -4.34 0.07 -19.09
CA VAL A 67 -4.88 -0.37 -20.39
C VAL A 67 -5.10 -1.88 -20.41
N VAL A 68 -4.13 -2.69 -19.97
CA VAL A 68 -4.25 -4.15 -19.89
C VAL A 68 -5.43 -4.55 -19.00
N LEU A 69 -5.61 -3.86 -17.86
CA LEU A 69 -6.75 -4.07 -16.97
C LEU A 69 -8.09 -3.72 -17.62
N GLU A 70 -8.15 -2.68 -18.45
CA GLU A 70 -9.39 -2.33 -19.15
C GLU A 70 -9.65 -3.16 -20.41
N SER A 71 -8.62 -3.71 -21.04
CA SER A 71 -8.74 -4.30 -22.38
C SER A 71 -9.17 -5.76 -22.38
N ASP A 72 -8.78 -6.56 -21.40
CA ASP A 72 -9.03 -8.00 -21.44
C ASP A 72 -9.15 -8.62 -20.02
N PRO A 73 -10.33 -9.12 -19.62
CA PRO A 73 -10.51 -9.78 -18.33
C PRO A 73 -9.66 -11.06 -18.18
N GLU A 74 -9.27 -11.74 -19.27
CA GLU A 74 -8.41 -12.92 -19.20
C GLU A 74 -6.96 -12.55 -18.88
N GLU A 75 -6.46 -11.45 -19.44
CA GLU A 75 -5.12 -10.94 -19.12
C GLU A 75 -5.04 -10.37 -17.70
N LYS A 76 -6.15 -9.83 -17.16
CA LYS A 76 -6.25 -9.51 -15.72
C LYS A 76 -6.05 -10.76 -14.86
N ALA A 77 -6.78 -11.83 -15.16
CA ALA A 77 -6.74 -13.08 -14.41
C ALA A 77 -5.35 -13.73 -14.44
N LYS A 78 -4.67 -13.76 -15.59
CA LYS A 78 -3.29 -14.28 -15.70
C LYS A 78 -2.29 -13.46 -14.87
N LEU A 79 -2.42 -12.14 -14.89
CA LEU A 79 -1.50 -11.27 -14.16
C LEU A 79 -1.73 -11.34 -12.65
N GLU A 80 -2.98 -11.46 -12.20
CA GLU A 80 -3.32 -11.73 -10.80
C GLU A 80 -2.82 -13.11 -10.34
N ALA A 81 -2.96 -14.15 -11.17
CA ALA A 81 -2.42 -15.48 -10.89
C ALA A 81 -0.89 -15.44 -10.72
N ARG A 82 -0.19 -14.69 -11.58
CA ARG A 82 1.26 -14.52 -11.49
C ARG A 82 1.70 -13.76 -10.24
N LEU A 83 0.97 -12.71 -9.86
CA LEU A 83 1.20 -11.98 -8.61
C LEU A 83 0.96 -12.84 -7.37
N ARG A 84 -0.11 -13.65 -7.36
CA ARG A 84 -0.36 -14.63 -6.28
C ARG A 84 0.77 -15.63 -6.16
N ALA A 85 1.22 -16.22 -7.27
CA ALA A 85 2.33 -17.18 -7.26
C ALA A 85 3.66 -16.58 -6.74
N SER A 86 3.89 -15.27 -6.90
CA SER A 86 5.04 -14.58 -6.30
C SER A 86 4.85 -14.18 -4.84
N THR A 87 3.62 -14.18 -4.34
CA THR A 87 3.29 -13.84 -2.92
C THR A 87 3.16 -15.11 -2.06
N GLU A 88 3.11 -16.28 -2.69
CA GLU A 88 3.13 -17.58 -2.02
C GLU A 88 4.56 -17.88 -1.56
N ILE A 89 4.75 -17.97 -0.24
CA ILE A 89 6.01 -18.41 0.35
C ILE A 89 6.05 -19.93 0.17
N PRO A 90 7.04 -20.49 -0.54
CA PRO A 90 7.21 -21.94 -0.63
C PRO A 90 7.24 -22.55 0.77
N ASP A 91 6.47 -23.62 0.99
CA ASP A 91 6.40 -24.29 2.30
C ASP A 91 7.78 -24.75 2.80
N ASP A 92 8.74 -24.92 1.90
CA ASP A 92 10.13 -25.28 2.17
C ASP A 92 11.00 -24.11 2.70
N LEU A 93 10.51 -22.87 2.60
CA LEU A 93 11.17 -21.67 3.17
C LEU A 93 10.65 -21.31 4.56
N LEU A 94 9.57 -21.93 5.01
CA LEU A 94 9.03 -21.71 6.35
C LEU A 94 9.69 -22.71 7.32
N PRO A 95 10.47 -22.27 8.33
CA PRO A 95 10.90 -23.17 9.39
C PRO A 95 9.66 -23.78 10.04
N GLN A 96 9.70 -25.10 10.31
CA GLN A 96 8.58 -25.78 10.97
C GLN A 96 8.18 -25.00 12.20
N ARG A 97 6.90 -24.58 12.24
CA ARG A 97 6.35 -23.82 13.35
C ARG A 97 6.65 -24.59 14.65
N PRO A 98 7.47 -24.06 15.56
CA PRO A 98 7.64 -24.67 16.87
C PRO A 98 6.27 -24.80 17.50
N THR A 99 5.93 -25.98 18.00
CA THR A 99 4.69 -26.21 18.75
C THR A 99 4.76 -25.37 20.02
N LEU A 100 4.27 -24.13 19.94
CA LEU A 100 4.14 -23.29 21.13
C LEU A 100 3.12 -23.95 22.06
N PRO A 101 3.39 -23.98 23.38
CA PRO A 101 2.40 -24.43 24.36
C PRO A 101 1.09 -23.65 24.16
N SER A 102 -0.04 -24.32 24.37
CA SER A 102 -1.35 -23.70 24.22
C SER A 102 -1.45 -22.44 25.10
N VAL A 103 -2.29 -21.49 24.69
CA VAL A 103 -2.58 -20.26 25.46
C VAL A 103 -2.95 -20.60 26.92
N ASP A 104 -3.60 -21.74 27.14
CA ASP A 104 -3.93 -22.25 28.48
C ASP A 104 -2.70 -22.61 29.32
N ALA A 105 -1.69 -23.25 28.70
CA ALA A 105 -0.43 -23.59 29.38
C ALA A 105 0.40 -22.33 29.69
N VAL A 106 0.35 -21.31 28.85
CA VAL A 106 0.99 -20.01 29.11
C VAL A 106 0.25 -19.24 30.21
N ARG A 107 -1.08 -19.36 30.30
CA ARG A 107 -1.89 -18.73 31.34
C ARG A 107 -1.63 -19.31 32.73
N ASP A 108 -1.44 -20.63 32.82
CA ASP A 108 -1.12 -21.32 34.07
C ASP A 108 0.27 -20.90 34.60
N ASP A 109 1.25 -20.74 33.70
CA ASP A 109 2.62 -20.31 34.03
C ASP A 109 2.71 -18.82 34.43
N LEU A 110 1.79 -17.99 33.93
CA LEU A 110 1.68 -16.56 34.28
C LEU A 110 0.87 -16.31 35.56
N ALA A 111 -0.04 -17.21 35.95
CA ALA A 111 -0.89 -17.06 37.13
C ALA A 111 -0.11 -17.05 38.47
N GLY A 112 1.17 -17.47 38.45
CA GLY A 112 2.08 -17.41 39.60
C GLY A 112 2.98 -16.18 39.66
N ARG A 113 2.91 -15.27 38.68
CA ARG A 113 3.77 -14.08 38.61
C ARG A 113 2.98 -12.88 39.19
N PRO A 114 3.52 -12.10 40.14
CA PRO A 114 2.86 -10.89 40.60
C PRO A 114 2.90 -9.89 39.46
N THR A 115 1.80 -9.81 38.71
CA THR A 115 1.56 -8.78 37.71
C THR A 115 0.91 -7.59 38.41
N ASP A 116 1.15 -6.38 37.89
CA ASP A 116 0.58 -5.13 38.40
C ASP A 116 -0.92 -5.05 38.05
N ASP A 117 -1.65 -6.07 38.49
CA ASP A 117 -3.02 -6.40 38.09
C ASP A 117 -3.99 -5.30 38.49
N ASP A 118 -3.67 -4.55 39.55
CA ASP A 118 -4.47 -3.42 40.03
C ASP A 118 -4.47 -2.26 39.02
N GLU A 119 -3.33 -1.94 38.38
CA GLU A 119 -3.27 -0.88 37.36
C GLU A 119 -4.01 -1.29 36.09
N LEU A 120 -3.82 -2.53 35.63
CA LEU A 120 -4.49 -3.08 34.46
C LEU A 120 -6.00 -3.20 34.67
N ALA A 121 -6.44 -3.61 35.86
CA ALA A 121 -7.86 -3.67 36.22
C ALA A 121 -8.48 -2.27 36.21
N SER A 122 -7.77 -1.27 36.75
CA SER A 122 -8.21 0.13 36.77
C SER A 122 -8.34 0.70 35.36
N TYR A 123 -7.36 0.41 34.49
CA TYR A 123 -7.38 0.84 33.09
C TYR A 123 -8.52 0.20 32.30
N ASN A 124 -8.74 -1.12 32.45
CA ASN A 124 -9.84 -1.82 31.79
C ASN A 124 -11.21 -1.34 32.28
N ALA A 125 -11.35 -1.00 33.57
CA ALA A 125 -12.56 -0.40 34.11
C ALA A 125 -12.82 0.99 33.52
N TYR A 126 -11.79 1.80 33.35
CA TYR A 126 -11.88 3.11 32.70
C TYR A 126 -12.30 2.99 31.23
N LEU A 127 -11.71 2.06 30.48
CA LEU A 127 -12.12 1.78 29.10
C LEU A 127 -13.59 1.36 28.99
N LYS A 128 -14.06 0.53 29.93
CA LYS A 128 -15.47 0.13 29.99
C LYS A 128 -16.39 1.33 30.23
N GLN A 129 -16.02 2.21 31.17
CA GLN A 129 -16.79 3.43 31.43
C GLN A 129 -16.88 4.35 30.21
N LEU A 130 -15.77 4.49 29.47
CA LEU A 130 -15.75 5.32 28.26
C LEU A 130 -16.66 4.73 27.18
N ASN A 131 -16.58 3.41 26.95
CA ASN A 131 -17.44 2.71 26.01
C ASN A 131 -18.93 2.80 26.38
N ASP A 132 -19.26 2.68 27.68
CA ASP A 132 -20.63 2.84 28.15
C ASP A 132 -21.12 4.29 27.98
N THR A 133 -20.23 5.29 28.13
CA THR A 133 -20.57 6.70 27.90
C THR A 133 -20.81 6.98 26.43
N ASP A 134 -19.92 6.51 25.55
CA ASP A 134 -20.07 6.63 24.09
C ASP A 134 -21.35 5.92 23.60
N ALA A 135 -21.66 4.75 24.13
CA ALA A 135 -22.89 4.03 23.81
C ALA A 135 -24.15 4.78 24.26
N ASN A 136 -24.13 5.38 25.45
CA ASN A 136 -25.23 6.19 25.96
C ASN A 136 -25.41 7.51 25.17
N ASP A 137 -24.32 8.14 24.73
CA ASP A 137 -24.39 9.35 23.91
C ASP A 137 -24.84 9.04 22.48
N ALA A 138 -24.45 7.88 21.92
CA ALA A 138 -24.97 7.39 20.65
C ALA A 138 -26.49 7.09 20.70
N ASP A 139 -26.98 6.53 21.81
CA ASP A 139 -28.41 6.28 22.03
C ASP A 139 -29.21 7.59 22.16
N ARG A 140 -28.67 8.59 22.87
CA ARG A 140 -29.29 9.93 22.99
C ARG A 140 -29.35 10.72 21.68
N MET A 141 -28.45 10.44 20.74
CA MET A 141 -28.39 11.13 19.45
C MET A 141 -29.25 10.47 18.37
N SER A 142 -29.93 9.35 18.70
CA SER A 142 -30.83 8.63 17.81
C SER A 142 -32.29 9.07 18.04
N PRO A 143 -32.94 9.81 17.11
CA PRO A 143 -34.31 10.30 17.26
C PRO A 143 -35.40 9.24 17.00
#